data_AF-A0A7S2YED7-F1
#
_entry.id   AF-A0A7S2YED7-F1
#
_cell.length_a   1.000
_cell.length_b   1.000
_cell.length_c   1.000
_cell.angle_alpha   90.00
_cell.angle_beta   90.00
_cell.angle_gamma   90.00
#
_symmetry.space_group_name_H-M   'P 1'
#
loop_
_entity.id
_entity.type
_entity.pdbx_description
1 polymer ?
#
loop_
_entity_poly.entity_id
_entity_poly.type
_entity_poly.pdbx_seq_one_letter_code
_entity_poly.pdbx_strand_id
1 'polypeptide(L)'
;NEYVLDRMAHSRGWTKLATTAGSNMISFRRDNCRLNFWLTTGTVGSYLEHPTQGKTQLFRRRVNMAEAERLLDDPRRHTGRGYQQRSRGGRGRGRGTAGGRGPCRYGNRCHRPDCWFQHPNASGR
;
A
#
# COMPACT_ATOMS: atom_id res chain seq x y z
N ASN A 1 -18.40 -8.12 -15.42
CA ASN A 1 -18.61 -8.35 -16.85
C ASN A 1 -17.26 -8.67 -17.47
N GLU A 2 -16.98 -9.97 -17.65
CA GLU A 2 -15.69 -10.48 -18.14
C GLU A 2 -15.37 -9.99 -19.56
N TYR A 3 -16.36 -10.01 -20.45
CA TYR A 3 -16.21 -9.59 -21.85
C TYR A 3 -15.69 -8.16 -21.98
N VAL A 4 -16.20 -7.24 -21.16
CA VAL A 4 -15.74 -5.84 -21.18
C VAL A 4 -14.30 -5.72 -20.69
N LEU A 5 -13.92 -6.47 -19.65
CA LEU A 5 -12.53 -6.50 -19.18
C LEU A 5 -11.59 -7.05 -20.25
N ASP A 6 -11.98 -8.14 -20.90
CA ASP A 6 -11.19 -8.78 -21.96
C ASP A 6 -10.95 -7.83 -23.13
N ARG A 7 -11.99 -7.16 -23.62
CA ARG A 7 -11.88 -6.15 -24.69
C ARG A 7 -10.96 -4.99 -24.29
N MET A 8 -11.11 -4.45 -23.07
CA MET A 8 -10.27 -3.34 -22.59
C MET A 8 -8.81 -3.73 -22.39
N ALA A 9 -8.57 -4.97 -21.96
CA ALA A 9 -7.23 -5.50 -21.73
C ALA A 9 -6.53 -5.74 -23.08
N HIS A 10 -7.22 -6.42 -24.01
CA HIS A 10 -6.73 -6.70 -25.35
C HIS A 10 -6.36 -5.40 -26.10
N SER A 11 -7.21 -4.37 -26.04
CA SER A 11 -6.94 -3.08 -26.69
C SER A 11 -5.72 -2.33 -26.12
N ARG A 12 -5.20 -2.77 -24.96
CA ARG A 12 -4.03 -2.19 -24.26
C ARG A 12 -2.81 -3.13 -24.30
N GLY A 13 -2.84 -4.14 -25.16
CA GLY A 13 -1.75 -5.09 -25.35
C GLY A 13 -1.61 -6.13 -24.23
N TRP A 14 -2.64 -6.32 -23.39
CA TRP A 14 -2.65 -7.38 -22.41
C TRP A 14 -3.07 -8.71 -23.05
N THR A 15 -2.36 -9.78 -22.69
CA THR A 15 -2.72 -11.15 -23.08
C THR A 15 -3.49 -11.83 -21.95
N LYS A 16 -4.71 -12.30 -22.22
CA LYS A 16 -5.47 -13.11 -21.26
C LYS A 16 -4.77 -14.46 -21.04
N LEU A 17 -4.66 -14.85 -19.79
CA LEU A 17 -4.12 -16.16 -19.40
C LEU A 17 -5.26 -17.17 -19.31
N ALA A 18 -4.99 -18.42 -19.69
CA ALA A 18 -5.92 -19.51 -19.47
C ALA A 18 -6.17 -19.68 -17.97
N THR A 19 -7.45 -19.64 -17.59
CA THR A 19 -7.91 -19.93 -16.23
C THR A 19 -8.78 -21.18 -16.25
N THR A 20 -8.89 -21.86 -15.11
CA THR A 20 -9.78 -23.02 -14.98
C THR A 20 -11.21 -22.62 -15.34
N ALA A 21 -11.90 -23.46 -16.12
CA ALA A 21 -13.30 -23.25 -16.46
C ALA A 21 -14.14 -23.07 -15.18
N GLY A 22 -15.00 -22.04 -15.15
CA GLY A 22 -15.81 -21.69 -13.98
C GLY A 22 -15.07 -20.88 -12.90
N SER A 23 -13.80 -20.52 -13.10
CA SER A 23 -13.10 -19.61 -12.19
C SER A 23 -13.71 -18.21 -12.25
N ASN A 24 -14.03 -17.67 -11.08
CA ASN A 24 -14.46 -16.28 -10.91
C ASN A 24 -13.28 -15.27 -10.96
N MET A 25 -12.12 -15.72 -11.43
CA MET A 25 -10.92 -14.92 -11.57
C MET A 25 -10.48 -14.94 -13.04
N ILE A 26 -10.20 -13.76 -13.58
CA ILE A 26 -9.55 -13.59 -14.88
C ILE A 26 -8.15 -13.00 -14.67
N SER A 27 -7.18 -13.52 -15.41
CA SER A 27 -5.79 -13.09 -15.33
C SER A 27 -5.30 -12.57 -16.68
N PHE A 28 -4.53 -11.51 -16.64
CA PHE A 28 -3.89 -10.91 -17.81
C PHE A 28 -2.39 -10.72 -17.55
N ARG A 29 -1.56 -10.88 -18.58
CA ARG A 29 -0.14 -10.53 -18.55
C ARG A 29 0.20 -9.46 -19.57
N ARG A 30 1.13 -8.58 -19.20
CA ARG A 30 1.81 -7.64 -20.09
C ARG A 30 3.19 -7.36 -19.51
N ASP A 31 4.23 -7.57 -20.30
CA ASP A 31 5.63 -7.47 -19.87
C ASP A 31 5.88 -8.27 -18.57
N ASN A 32 6.55 -7.66 -17.59
CA ASN A 32 6.82 -8.25 -16.27
C ASN A 32 5.70 -7.95 -15.25
N CYS A 33 4.46 -7.76 -15.72
CA CYS A 33 3.30 -7.52 -14.89
C CYS A 33 2.18 -8.53 -15.17
N ARG A 34 1.55 -8.99 -14.09
CA ARG A 34 0.30 -9.76 -14.14
C ARG A 34 -0.79 -9.04 -13.34
N LEU A 35 -1.98 -8.97 -13.92
CA LEU A 35 -3.20 -8.52 -13.23
C LEU A 35 -4.15 -9.70 -13.05
N ASN A 36 -4.67 -9.85 -11.83
CA ASN A 36 -5.75 -10.77 -11.52
C ASN A 36 -6.98 -9.96 -11.09
N PHE A 37 -8.12 -10.24 -11.71
CA PHE A 37 -9.42 -9.65 -11.36
C PHE A 37 -10.33 -10.74 -10.81
N TRP A 38 -10.75 -10.60 -9.55
CA TRP A 38 -11.76 -11.45 -8.92
C TRP A 38 -13.14 -10.81 -9.10
N LEU A 39 -13.95 -11.36 -10.01
CA LEU A 39 -15.13 -10.69 -10.55
C LEU A 39 -16.25 -10.52 -9.52
N THR A 40 -16.46 -11.49 -8.61
CA THR A 40 -17.48 -11.35 -7.54
C THR A 40 -17.12 -10.31 -6.49
N THR A 41 -15.84 -10.17 -6.11
CA THR A 41 -15.45 -9.26 -5.02
C THR A 41 -14.99 -7.89 -5.52
N GLY A 42 -14.75 -7.75 -6.83
CA GLY A 42 -14.07 -6.61 -7.42
C GLY A 42 -12.65 -6.44 -6.85
N THR A 43 -12.02 -7.51 -6.38
CA THR A 43 -10.62 -7.46 -5.94
C THR A 43 -9.72 -7.50 -7.17
N VAL A 44 -8.67 -6.68 -7.17
CA VAL A 44 -7.64 -6.68 -8.21
C VAL A 44 -6.27 -6.77 -7.56
N GLY A 45 -5.48 -7.74 -8.02
CA GLY A 45 -4.10 -7.95 -7.62
C GLY A 45 -3.17 -7.66 -8.79
N SER A 46 -2.21 -6.75 -8.59
CA SER A 46 -1.11 -6.52 -9.52
C SER A 46 0.13 -7.20 -8.98
N TYR A 47 0.74 -8.05 -9.78
CA TYR A 47 1.99 -8.74 -9.49
C TYR A 47 3.04 -8.13 -10.40
N LEU A 48 4.03 -7.47 -9.79
CA LEU A 48 4.95 -6.57 -10.46
C LEU A 48 6.38 -7.02 -10.19
N GLU A 49 7.23 -6.93 -11.21
CA GLU A 49 8.67 -6.86 -11.00
C GLU A 49 9.10 -5.40 -10.92
N HIS A 50 9.24 -4.88 -9.69
CA HIS A 50 9.60 -3.50 -9.45
C HIS A 50 11.12 -3.31 -9.59
N PRO A 51 11.60 -2.28 -10.31
CA PRO A 51 13.03 -2.12 -10.63
C PRO A 51 13.95 -2.06 -9.41
N THR A 52 13.46 -1.56 -8.26
CA THR A 52 14.25 -1.50 -7.02
C THR A 52 13.84 -2.48 -5.94
N GLN A 53 12.61 -3.02 -5.98
CA GLN A 53 12.07 -3.88 -4.90
C GLN A 53 12.00 -5.35 -5.33
N GLY A 54 12.30 -5.65 -6.59
CA GLY A 54 12.07 -6.96 -7.16
C GLY A 54 10.59 -7.31 -7.19
N LYS A 55 10.27 -8.59 -6.99
CA LYS A 55 8.89 -9.10 -7.06
C LYS A 55 8.04 -8.53 -5.92
N THR A 56 6.99 -7.80 -6.27
CA THR A 56 6.06 -7.16 -5.33
C THR A 56 4.61 -7.31 -5.78
N GLN A 57 3.67 -7.02 -4.89
CA GLN A 57 2.25 -7.16 -5.13
C GLN A 57 1.44 -5.99 -4.57
N LEU A 58 0.42 -5.58 -5.31
CA LEU A 58 -0.53 -4.54 -4.90
C LEU A 58 -1.96 -5.07 -4.99
N PHE A 59 -2.67 -5.07 -3.87
CA PHE A 59 -4.07 -5.48 -3.80
C PHE A 59 -5.00 -4.29 -3.61
N ARG A 60 -6.11 -4.29 -4.36
CA ARG A 60 -7.16 -3.27 -4.31
C ARG A 60 -8.50 -3.98 -4.22
N ARG A 61 -9.38 -3.50 -3.34
CA ARG A 61 -10.72 -4.08 -3.14
C ARG A 61 -11.79 -3.17 -3.74
N ARG A 62 -12.94 -3.75 -4.12
CA ARG A 62 -14.12 -3.03 -4.64
C ARG A 62 -13.80 -2.15 -5.86
N VAL A 63 -12.95 -2.63 -6.75
CA VAL A 63 -12.59 -1.98 -8.02
C VAL A 63 -13.77 -2.08 -8.97
N ASN A 64 -14.23 -0.94 -9.49
CA ASN A 64 -15.25 -0.90 -10.54
C ASN A 64 -14.61 -0.95 -11.94
N MET A 65 -15.43 -0.99 -13.00
CA MET A 65 -14.92 -1.11 -14.37
C MET A 65 -14.06 0.08 -14.83
N ALA A 66 -14.42 1.31 -14.48
CA ALA A 66 -13.62 2.49 -14.80
C ALA A 66 -12.26 2.49 -14.07
N GLU A 67 -12.21 1.91 -12.87
CA GLU A 67 -10.95 1.73 -12.15
C GLU A 67 -10.12 0.59 -12.68
N ALA A 68 -10.77 -0.50 -13.10
CA ALA A 68 -10.10 -1.61 -13.78
C ALA A 68 -9.41 -1.11 -15.06
N GLU A 69 -10.08 -0.25 -15.83
CA GLU A 69 -9.51 0.43 -16.98
C GLU A 69 -8.22 1.19 -16.63
N ARG A 70 -8.27 2.05 -15.60
CA ARG A 70 -7.09 2.77 -15.12
C ARG A 70 -5.95 1.87 -14.64
N LEU A 71 -6.26 0.67 -14.13
CA LEU A 71 -5.26 -0.31 -13.71
C LEU A 71 -4.63 -1.07 -14.89
N LEU A 72 -5.35 -1.21 -16.01
CA LEU A 72 -4.80 -1.73 -17.25
C LEU A 72 -3.83 -0.72 -17.90
N ASP A 73 -4.04 0.58 -17.69
CA ASP A 73 -3.11 1.64 -18.10
C ASP A 73 -1.88 1.68 -17.19
N ASP A 74 -2.09 1.79 -15.87
CA ASP A 74 -1.04 1.83 -14.85
C ASP A 74 -1.29 0.78 -13.73
N PRO A 75 -0.64 -0.40 -13.83
CA PRO A 75 -0.73 -1.46 -12.81
C PRO A 75 -0.23 -1.07 -11.42
N ARG A 76 0.55 0.01 -11.30
CA ARG A 76 1.09 0.50 -10.01
C ARG A 76 0.16 1.49 -9.34
N ARG A 77 -0.88 1.97 -10.05
CA ARG A 77 -1.78 2.98 -9.53
C ARG A 77 -2.42 2.55 -8.23
N HIS A 78 -2.25 3.34 -7.18
CA HIS A 78 -2.95 3.14 -5.92
C HIS A 78 -4.39 3.68 -6.01
N THR A 79 -5.35 2.98 -5.39
CA THR A 79 -6.75 3.41 -5.34
C THR A 79 -7.14 4.01 -3.98
N GLY A 80 -6.21 4.11 -3.03
CA GLY A 80 -6.46 4.57 -1.66
C GLY A 80 -7.33 3.63 -0.81
N ARG A 81 -7.86 2.56 -1.40
CA ARG A 81 -8.74 1.56 -0.77
C ARG A 81 -7.95 0.27 -0.52
N GLY A 82 -7.97 -0.22 0.72
CA GLY A 82 -7.28 -1.45 1.13
C GLY A 82 -5.95 -1.25 1.86
N TYR A 83 -5.39 -0.03 1.85
CA TYR A 83 -4.34 0.33 2.80
C TYR A 83 -4.99 0.66 4.15
N GLN A 84 -4.40 0.21 5.27
CA GLN A 84 -4.76 0.76 6.57
C GLN A 84 -4.44 2.25 6.52
N GLN A 85 -5.46 3.08 6.26
CA GLN A 85 -5.34 4.50 6.53
C GLN A 85 -5.09 4.56 8.03
N ARG A 86 -3.86 4.87 8.43
CA ARG A 86 -3.63 5.36 9.79
C ARG A 86 -4.64 6.48 9.91
N SER A 87 -5.60 6.34 10.83
CA SER A 87 -6.51 7.42 11.17
C SER A 87 -5.62 8.66 11.28
N ARG A 88 -6.00 9.73 10.57
CA ARG A 88 -5.33 11.03 10.70
C ARG A 88 -5.65 11.60 12.08
N GLY A 89 -5.21 10.90 13.13
CA GLY A 89 -5.16 11.33 14.51
C GLY A 89 -3.76 11.85 14.79
N GLY A 90 -3.57 13.13 14.45
CA GLY A 90 -2.62 14.04 15.07
C GLY A 90 -1.15 13.65 15.11
N ARG A 91 -0.38 14.09 14.10
CA ARG A 91 0.99 14.59 14.32
C ARG A 91 1.23 15.78 13.39
N GLY A 92 0.67 16.92 13.77
CA GLY A 92 1.20 18.20 13.29
C GLY A 92 2.68 18.25 13.68
N ARG A 93 3.55 18.41 12.68
CA ARG A 93 4.96 18.75 12.90
C ARG A 93 5.01 20.21 13.31
N GLY A 94 4.61 20.49 14.55
CA GLY A 94 4.92 21.75 15.20
C GLY A 94 6.42 21.80 15.46
N ARG A 95 7.08 22.82 14.90
CA ARG A 95 8.43 23.22 15.26
C ARG A 95 8.34 23.74 16.71
N GLY A 96 8.64 22.89 17.68
CA GLY A 96 8.55 23.17 19.11
C GLY A 96 9.89 22.89 19.78
N THR A 97 10.39 23.94 20.43
CA THR A 97 11.62 24.06 21.22
C THR A 97 11.74 23.05 22.37
N ALA A 98 12.99 22.64 22.63
CA ALA A 98 13.57 22.08 23.87
C ALA A 98 12.63 21.29 24.80
N GLY A 99 12.60 19.97 24.65
CA GLY A 99 11.99 19.06 25.62
C GLY A 99 11.96 17.62 25.09
N GLY A 100 12.63 16.70 25.77
CA GLY A 100 12.82 15.31 25.35
C GLY A 100 11.55 14.55 24.94
N ARG A 101 11.71 13.51 24.12
CA ARG A 101 10.60 12.67 23.57
C ARG A 101 9.95 11.78 24.65
N GLY A 102 9.25 12.38 25.63
CA GLY A 102 8.52 11.65 26.67
C GLY A 102 9.37 11.19 27.85
N PRO A 103 8.75 10.54 28.87
CA PRO A 103 9.42 10.13 30.09
C PRO A 103 10.45 9.03 29.82
N CYS A 104 11.62 9.15 30.43
CA CYS A 104 12.63 8.11 30.38
C CYS A 104 12.11 6.83 31.03
N ARG A 105 12.27 5.68 30.35
CA ARG A 105 11.94 4.36 30.90
C ARG A 105 12.61 4.10 32.26
N TYR A 106 13.80 4.65 32.47
CA TYR A 106 14.58 4.44 33.69
C TYR A 106 14.33 5.53 34.76
N GLY A 107 13.59 6.59 34.44
CA GLY A 107 13.31 7.70 35.36
C GLY A 107 14.57 8.22 36.04
N ASN A 108 14.52 8.38 37.37
CA ASN A 108 15.66 8.85 38.18
C ASN A 108 16.81 7.84 38.30
N ARG A 109 16.67 6.61 37.78
CA ARG A 109 17.74 5.59 37.73
C ARG A 109 18.50 5.61 36.40
N CYS A 110 18.26 6.61 35.55
CA CYS A 110 19.01 6.75 34.32
C CYS A 110 20.40 7.36 34.61
N HIS A 111 21.46 6.61 34.34
CA HIS A 111 22.84 7.08 34.51
C HIS A 111 23.42 7.75 33.25
N ARG A 112 22.64 7.91 32.19
CA ARG A 112 23.11 8.55 30.94
C ARG A 112 23.09 10.08 31.09
N PRO A 113 24.25 10.75 31.03
CA PRO A 113 24.35 12.20 31.19
C PRO A 113 23.76 12.96 29.98
N ASP A 114 23.66 12.30 28.83
CA ASP A 114 23.16 12.84 27.55
C ASP A 114 21.75 12.31 27.20
N CYS A 115 21.03 11.75 28.18
CA CYS A 115 19.74 11.14 27.92
C CYS A 115 18.74 12.16 27.35
N TRP A 116 18.32 11.93 26.10
CA TRP A 116 17.35 12.78 25.41
C TRP A 116 15.91 12.70 26.00
N PHE A 117 15.64 11.82 26.97
CA PHE A 117 14.30 11.63 27.54
C PHE A 117 14.11 12.44 28.83
N GLN A 118 12.86 12.76 29.16
CA GLN A 118 12.54 13.57 30.34
C GLN A 118 12.74 12.76 31.63
N HIS A 119 13.41 13.35 32.62
CA HIS A 119 13.56 12.79 33.97
C HIS A 119 12.80 13.66 34.98
N PRO A 120 12.17 13.06 36.01
CA PRO A 120 11.42 13.78 37.04
C PRO A 120 12.22 14.86 37.79
N ASN A 121 13.55 14.84 37.72
CA ASN A 121 14.43 15.74 38.47
C ASN A 121 15.57 16.34 37.61
N ALA A 122 15.29 16.64 36.34
CA ALA A 122 16.22 17.42 35.51
C ALA A 122 16.10 18.91 35.83
N SER A 123 16.44 19.32 37.06
CA SER A 123 16.80 20.70 37.34
C SER A 123 18.18 20.93 36.75
N GLY A 124 18.22 21.70 35.65
CA GLY A 124 19.46 22.12 35.03
C GLY A 124 20.38 22.80 36.04
N ARG A 125 21.64 22.35 36.10
CA ARG A 125 22.75 23.18 36.51
C ARG A 125 23.35 23.83 35.28
#